data_AF-A0A0E9LYX6-F1
#
_entry.id   AF-A0A0E9LYX6-F1
#
_cell.length_a   1.000
_cell.length_b   1.000
_cell.length_c   1.000
_cell.angle_alpha   90.00
_cell.angle_beta   90.00
_cell.angle_gamma   90.00
#
_symmetry.space_group_name_H-M   'P 1'
#
loop_
_entity.id
_entity.type
_entity.pdbx_description
1 polymer ?
#
loop_
_entity_poly.entity_id
_entity_poly.type
_entity_poly.pdbx_seq_one_letter_code
_entity_poly.pdbx_strand_id
1 'polypeptide(L)'
;MRKYLTLAITLLINCCIQLSTVSAQNDTIYFMKDGLVIHKQSIKMADLDSVIFYQPVIDAPTAGTFIDTRDGTGYNWVKIGDQIWMAENLRYLPSVVGPGAGSQTIPYYYVYDYDGTDVTDAKASVNYETYGVLYNWSSAMDGAASSTESPSGVQGVCPSGWHLPSDADWTKLTDYLGGESVSGGKLKETGRTHWNTPNTGATNETGFTALPGGDCNDISAFNYIGNYGYWWSATEGSSSNAWQRKMHYVYSNVFRSELRKELGLSVRCLKDTLPQLTTYTLTLTTNPLEAGTTFGTGQYEAGQEINLSATTNAGWRFSEWTQSGETISEIVDFTYTMPAENITLTARFKDNSKTDIVEVLNPVTGQIWMDRNLGASRAAISRTDTAAYGSLYQWGRGGDGHEKRTSGTTTNLSSGDIPGHGYFIINEQSPLNWRSTHNANLWQGVSGINNPCPDGYRLPTEAELEAERISWESIDSEEEFLSPLKMPAGGVRRSDDGSNLNVGFYGVYWSSSLFDIYSKALYISGTGGFISNNSRASGASVRCIKE
;
A
#
# COMPACT_ATOMS: atom_id res chain seq x y z
N MET A 1 29.86 1.46 78.09
CA MET A 1 28.47 1.92 77.87
C MET A 1 28.03 1.45 76.49
N ARG A 2 26.93 0.66 76.43
CA ARG A 2 26.02 0.30 75.32
C ARG A 2 26.58 0.19 73.88
N LYS A 3 26.32 -0.84 73.06
CA LYS A 3 25.59 -2.12 73.15
C LYS A 3 26.01 -2.94 71.90
N TYR A 4 26.31 -4.22 72.14
CA TYR A 4 26.30 -5.44 71.31
C TYR A 4 25.34 -5.42 70.09
N LEU A 5 25.50 -6.23 69.02
CA LEU A 5 25.44 -7.70 69.10
C LEU A 5 25.66 -8.41 67.72
N THR A 6 26.63 -9.36 67.74
CA THR A 6 26.85 -10.64 67.01
C THR A 6 26.50 -10.84 65.52
N LEU A 7 27.35 -11.44 64.66
CA LEU A 7 28.22 -12.65 64.68
C LEU A 7 27.59 -13.73 63.78
N ALA A 8 28.22 -13.96 62.63
CA ALA A 8 27.92 -15.02 61.67
C ALA A 8 28.63 -16.32 62.08
N ILE A 9 27.92 -17.46 62.07
CA ILE A 9 28.51 -18.80 62.01
C ILE A 9 27.67 -19.69 61.08
N THR A 10 28.41 -20.32 60.18
CA THR A 10 28.10 -21.27 59.11
C THR A 10 27.49 -22.60 59.61
N LEU A 11 26.73 -23.34 58.76
CA LEU A 11 27.13 -24.65 58.18
C LEU A 11 25.96 -25.62 57.78
N LEU A 12 25.94 -25.99 56.48
CA LEU A 12 25.63 -27.30 55.82
C LEU A 12 24.20 -27.90 55.58
N ILE A 13 23.95 -28.16 54.27
CA ILE A 13 23.45 -29.40 53.59
C ILE A 13 22.07 -29.39 52.88
N ASN A 14 22.17 -29.62 51.56
CA ASN A 14 21.27 -30.22 50.55
C ASN A 14 19.80 -29.81 50.47
N CYS A 15 19.41 -29.18 49.34
CA CYS A 15 18.19 -29.57 48.64
C CYS A 15 18.21 -29.14 47.16
N CYS A 16 18.02 -30.13 46.28
CA CYS A 16 17.47 -30.08 44.92
C CYS A 16 17.74 -28.83 44.05
N ILE A 17 18.62 -29.00 43.06
CA ILE A 17 18.57 -28.23 41.81
C ILE A 17 17.29 -28.65 41.08
N GLN A 18 16.20 -27.91 41.26
CA GLN A 18 15.19 -27.80 40.21
C GLN A 18 15.63 -26.68 39.28
N LEU A 19 16.10 -27.06 38.09
CA LEU A 19 16.04 -26.18 36.94
C LEU A 19 14.55 -25.91 36.66
N SER A 20 14.03 -24.80 37.18
CA SER A 20 12.89 -24.16 36.53
C SER A 20 13.42 -23.53 35.25
N THR A 21 13.11 -24.15 34.12
CA THR A 21 13.16 -23.48 32.82
C THR A 21 12.25 -22.26 32.93
N VAL A 22 12.83 -21.06 33.02
CA VAL A 22 12.08 -19.83 32.73
C VAL A 22 11.72 -19.93 31.26
N SER A 23 10.48 -20.33 30.98
CA SER A 23 9.89 -20.14 29.66
C SER A 23 10.04 -18.67 29.32
N ALA A 24 10.65 -18.36 28.18
CA ALA A 24 10.65 -17.00 27.65
C ALA A 24 9.21 -16.51 27.58
N GLN A 25 8.82 -15.65 28.51
CA GLN A 25 7.55 -14.97 28.47
C GLN A 25 7.71 -13.93 27.36
N ASN A 26 7.11 -14.19 26.19
CA ASN A 26 7.04 -13.17 25.15
C ASN A 26 6.18 -12.04 25.71
N ASP A 27 6.78 -10.88 25.94
CA ASP A 27 6.01 -9.69 26.28
C ASP A 27 5.21 -9.27 25.04
N THR A 28 4.00 -8.75 25.26
CA THR A 28 3.08 -8.40 24.19
C THR A 28 2.84 -6.89 24.20
N ILE A 29 3.10 -6.23 23.08
CA ILE A 29 2.72 -4.83 22.88
C ILE A 29 1.28 -4.80 22.41
N TYR A 30 0.43 -4.07 23.13
CA TYR A 30 -0.97 -3.83 22.77
C TYR A 30 -1.13 -2.40 22.26
N PHE A 31 -1.72 -2.23 21.08
CA PHE A 31 -2.18 -0.95 20.57
C PHE A 31 -3.67 -0.86 20.86
N MET A 32 -4.09 0.17 21.58
CA MET A 32 -5.49 0.34 21.98
C MET A 32 -6.07 1.66 21.47
N LYS A 33 -7.34 1.65 21.07
CA LYS A 33 -8.13 2.84 20.76
C LYS A 33 -9.51 2.71 21.40
N ASP A 34 -9.94 3.73 22.14
CA ASP A 34 -11.24 3.78 22.82
C ASP A 34 -11.53 2.56 23.72
N GLY A 35 -10.48 2.06 24.38
CA GLY A 35 -10.54 0.88 25.25
C GLY A 35 -10.55 -0.47 24.53
N LEU A 36 -10.50 -0.48 23.18
CA LEU A 36 -10.40 -1.69 22.37
C LEU A 36 -8.95 -1.93 21.94
N VAL A 37 -8.48 -3.19 22.02
CA VAL A 37 -7.21 -3.60 21.40
C VAL A 37 -7.37 -3.65 19.89
N ILE A 38 -6.68 -2.76 19.18
CA ILE A 38 -6.67 -2.67 17.70
C ILE A 38 -5.51 -3.44 17.06
N HIS A 39 -4.43 -3.69 17.80
CA HIS A 39 -3.32 -4.51 17.34
C HIS A 39 -2.59 -5.12 18.54
N LYS A 40 -2.00 -6.30 18.34
CA LYS A 40 -1.12 -6.95 19.33
C LYS A 40 0.10 -7.52 18.62
N GLN A 41 1.27 -7.30 19.20
CA GLN A 41 2.52 -7.82 18.68
C GLN A 41 3.32 -8.48 19.81
N SER A 42 3.57 -9.78 19.68
CA SER A 42 4.43 -10.51 20.61
C SER A 42 5.89 -10.26 20.24
N ILE A 43 6.67 -9.66 21.14
CA ILE A 43 8.09 -9.39 20.96
C ILE A 43 8.83 -9.74 22.24
N LYS A 44 10.02 -10.34 22.11
CA LYS A 44 10.94 -10.47 23.24
C LYS A 44 11.57 -9.12 23.52
N MET A 45 11.40 -8.60 24.73
CA MET A 45 11.95 -7.28 25.10
C MET A 45 13.47 -7.18 24.94
N ALA A 46 14.18 -8.30 24.96
CA ALA A 46 15.63 -8.35 24.69
C ALA A 46 16.01 -8.02 23.23
N ASP A 47 15.05 -8.09 22.30
CA ASP A 47 15.26 -7.84 20.86
C ASP A 47 14.79 -6.43 20.45
N LEU A 48 14.40 -5.56 21.40
CA LEU A 48 13.88 -4.22 21.17
C LEU A 48 14.86 -3.12 21.60
N ASP A 49 15.37 -2.35 20.63
CA ASP A 49 16.15 -1.14 20.91
C ASP A 49 15.26 0.10 21.10
N SER A 50 14.24 0.28 20.28
CA SER A 50 13.31 1.42 20.37
C SER A 50 11.93 1.12 19.76
N VAL A 51 10.91 1.82 20.26
CA VAL A 51 9.57 1.88 19.67
C VAL A 51 9.32 3.32 19.25
N ILE A 52 9.19 3.57 17.95
CA ILE A 52 8.99 4.90 17.38
C ILE A 52 7.57 5.00 16.84
N PHE A 53 6.79 5.94 17.38
CA PHE A 53 5.48 6.27 16.84
C PHE A 53 5.61 7.40 15.83
N TYR A 54 5.36 7.10 14.55
CA TYR A 54 5.17 8.14 13.54
C TYR A 54 3.70 8.55 13.55
N GLN A 55 3.42 9.78 13.98
CA GLN A 55 2.22 10.49 13.55
C GLN A 55 2.60 11.19 12.24
N PRO A 56 2.10 10.75 11.07
CA PRO A 56 2.30 11.50 9.85
C PRO A 56 1.53 12.82 9.99
N VAL A 57 2.21 13.85 10.49
CA VAL A 57 1.79 15.22 10.26
C VAL A 57 2.23 15.48 8.82
N ILE A 58 1.33 15.23 7.87
CA ILE A 58 1.46 15.87 6.57
C ILE A 58 1.28 17.35 6.88
N ASP A 59 2.38 18.11 6.92
CA ASP A 59 2.31 19.57 7.01
C ASP A 59 1.45 20.02 5.83
N ALA A 60 0.22 20.44 6.14
CA ALA A 60 -0.68 20.92 5.12
C ALA A 60 0.03 22.06 4.35
N PRO A 61 0.01 22.05 3.01
CA PRO A 61 0.78 23.00 2.22
C PRO A 61 0.46 24.43 2.67
N THR A 62 1.50 25.20 2.98
CA THR A 62 1.38 26.60 3.43
C THR A 62 1.30 27.59 2.26
N ALA A 63 1.52 27.12 1.03
CA ALA A 63 1.33 27.87 -0.20
C ALA A 63 1.07 26.91 -1.38
N GLY A 64 0.54 27.45 -2.48
CA GLY A 64 0.34 26.71 -3.72
C GLY A 64 -0.25 27.57 -4.84
N THR A 65 -0.74 26.92 -5.89
CA THR A 65 -1.31 27.60 -7.06
C THR A 65 -2.68 27.04 -7.41
N PHE A 66 -3.54 27.83 -8.06
CA PHE A 66 -4.74 27.35 -8.74
C PHE A 66 -5.01 28.18 -10.01
N ILE A 67 -5.87 27.67 -10.89
CA ILE A 67 -6.31 28.37 -12.10
C ILE A 67 -7.78 28.75 -11.93
N ASP A 68 -8.12 30.02 -12.13
CA ASP A 68 -9.51 30.48 -12.23
C ASP A 68 -10.09 30.00 -13.56
N THR A 69 -11.05 29.07 -13.49
CA THR A 69 -11.63 28.42 -14.68
C THR A 69 -12.48 29.36 -15.53
N ARG A 70 -12.84 30.55 -15.01
CA ARG A 70 -13.65 31.53 -15.74
C ARG A 70 -12.85 32.25 -16.82
N ASP A 71 -11.55 32.45 -16.61
CA ASP A 71 -10.69 33.21 -17.54
C ASP A 71 -9.29 32.62 -17.77
N GLY A 72 -8.95 31.49 -17.14
CA GLY A 72 -7.66 30.80 -17.27
C GLY A 72 -6.52 31.45 -16.48
N THR A 73 -6.79 32.46 -15.66
CA THR A 73 -5.75 33.16 -14.88
C THR A 73 -5.24 32.27 -13.75
N GLY A 74 -3.93 32.07 -13.69
CA GLY A 74 -3.26 31.42 -12.56
C GLY A 74 -3.04 32.38 -11.40
N TYR A 75 -3.26 31.91 -10.18
CA TYR A 75 -3.01 32.63 -8.94
C TYR A 75 -2.22 31.77 -7.95
N ASN A 76 -1.35 32.43 -7.19
CA ASN A 76 -0.74 31.85 -6.02
C ASN A 76 -1.66 32.04 -4.80
N TRP A 77 -1.54 31.15 -3.83
CA TRP A 77 -2.20 31.28 -2.54
C TRP A 77 -1.23 30.97 -1.40
N VAL A 78 -1.50 31.56 -0.24
CA VAL A 78 -0.73 31.40 1.00
C VAL A 78 -1.66 31.16 2.18
N LYS A 79 -1.22 30.30 3.10
CA LYS A 79 -1.92 30.06 4.37
C LYS A 79 -1.33 30.95 5.47
N ILE A 80 -2.18 31.78 6.07
CA ILE A 80 -1.82 32.69 7.16
C ILE A 80 -2.73 32.38 8.35
N GLY A 81 -2.14 31.80 9.41
CA GLY A 81 -2.93 31.17 10.47
C GLY A 81 -3.79 30.06 9.89
N ASP A 82 -5.10 30.14 10.09
CA ASP A 82 -6.08 29.19 9.55
C ASP A 82 -6.72 29.64 8.23
N GLN A 83 -6.35 30.82 7.71
CA GLN A 83 -6.96 31.41 6.52
C GLN A 83 -6.08 31.21 5.28
N ILE A 84 -6.70 30.90 4.14
CA ILE A 84 -5.99 30.75 2.85
C ILE A 84 -6.32 31.94 1.97
N TRP A 85 -5.32 32.76 1.69
CA TRP A 85 -5.45 34.00 0.95
C TRP A 85 -4.86 33.87 -0.45
N MET A 86 -5.50 34.46 -1.45
CA MET A 86 -4.82 34.73 -2.72
C MET A 86 -3.62 35.66 -2.46
N ALA A 87 -2.47 35.36 -3.07
CA ALA A 87 -1.27 36.16 -2.96
C ALA A 87 -1.26 37.36 -3.94
N GLU A 88 -2.05 37.28 -5.01
CA GLU A 88 -2.32 38.41 -5.91
C GLU A 88 -3.73 38.99 -5.70
N ASN A 89 -3.92 40.23 -6.16
CA ASN A 89 -5.26 40.78 -6.32
C ASN A 89 -5.98 40.06 -7.47
N LEU A 90 -7.31 39.94 -7.37
CA LEU A 90 -8.13 39.34 -8.42
C LEU A 90 -8.03 40.13 -9.73
N ARG A 91 -7.88 39.41 -10.85
CA ARG A 91 -7.79 39.95 -12.21
C ARG A 91 -8.98 39.60 -13.11
N TYR A 92 -10.03 39.01 -12.54
CA TYR A 92 -11.23 38.65 -13.29
C TYR A 92 -11.91 39.90 -13.87
N LEU A 93 -11.93 40.01 -15.20
CA LEU A 93 -12.36 41.20 -15.95
C LEU A 93 -13.40 40.84 -17.03
N PRO A 94 -14.69 40.76 -16.68
CA PRO A 94 -15.75 40.42 -17.64
C PRO A 94 -16.16 41.60 -18.54
N SER A 95 -15.96 42.84 -18.07
CA SER A 95 -16.13 44.09 -18.82
C SER A 95 -15.19 45.14 -18.25
N VAL A 96 -15.04 46.29 -18.90
CA VAL A 96 -14.21 47.40 -18.40
C VAL A 96 -14.84 48.73 -18.79
N VAL A 97 -14.74 49.71 -17.89
CA VAL A 97 -15.17 51.10 -18.13
C VAL A 97 -14.02 52.05 -17.77
N GLY A 98 -14.01 53.22 -18.40
CA GLY A 98 -13.07 54.29 -18.07
C GLY A 98 -13.32 54.91 -16.69
N PRO A 99 -12.34 55.66 -16.15
CA PRO A 99 -12.49 56.38 -14.89
C PRO A 99 -13.63 57.42 -14.96
N GLY A 100 -14.26 57.72 -13.82
CA GLY A 100 -15.42 58.63 -13.74
C GLY A 100 -16.78 57.95 -13.92
N ALA A 101 -16.83 56.69 -14.33
CA ALA A 101 -18.05 55.88 -14.23
C ALA A 101 -18.19 55.30 -12.82
N GLY A 102 -18.92 55.95 -11.91
CA GLY A 102 -19.20 55.43 -10.56
C GLY A 102 -20.65 54.95 -10.41
N SER A 103 -20.88 53.85 -9.69
CA SER A 103 -22.25 53.41 -9.34
C SER A 103 -22.29 52.57 -8.07
N GLN A 104 -23.37 52.71 -7.30
CA GLN A 104 -23.63 51.88 -6.11
C GLN A 104 -24.44 50.61 -6.43
N THR A 105 -25.00 50.51 -7.64
CA THR A 105 -25.93 49.43 -8.03
C THR A 105 -25.57 48.75 -9.35
N ILE A 106 -24.78 49.41 -10.21
CA ILE A 106 -24.32 48.84 -11.47
C ILE A 106 -22.91 48.31 -11.25
N PRO A 107 -22.62 47.02 -11.51
CA PRO A 107 -21.27 46.47 -11.46
C PRO A 107 -20.34 47.16 -12.47
N TYR A 108 -19.24 47.72 -11.98
CA TYR A 108 -18.18 48.33 -12.80
C TYR A 108 -16.80 47.82 -12.41
N TYR A 109 -15.96 47.68 -13.43
CA TYR A 109 -14.62 47.13 -13.38
C TYR A 109 -13.67 48.10 -14.07
N TYR A 110 -12.53 48.36 -13.44
CA TYR A 110 -11.55 49.32 -13.93
C TYR A 110 -10.16 48.69 -13.93
N VAL A 111 -9.32 49.14 -14.86
CA VAL A 111 -7.90 48.84 -14.89
C VAL A 111 -7.16 50.16 -14.76
N TYR A 112 -6.21 50.26 -13.83
CA TYR A 112 -5.52 51.51 -13.53
C TYR A 112 -4.85 52.10 -14.78
N ASP A 113 -5.02 53.39 -15.03
CA ASP A 113 -4.57 54.14 -16.22
C ASP A 113 -5.15 53.64 -17.57
N TYR A 114 -6.28 52.92 -17.56
CA TYR A 114 -6.99 52.52 -18.77
C TYR A 114 -8.33 53.26 -18.89
N ASP A 115 -8.51 54.02 -19.97
CA ASP A 115 -9.70 54.85 -20.25
C ASP A 115 -10.61 54.26 -21.36
N GLY A 116 -10.32 53.02 -21.78
CA GLY A 116 -11.08 52.33 -22.83
C GLY A 116 -12.23 51.47 -22.29
N THR A 117 -12.94 50.83 -23.22
CA THR A 117 -14.00 49.84 -22.93
C THR A 117 -13.69 48.45 -23.48
N ASP A 118 -12.55 48.26 -24.17
CA ASP A 118 -12.15 46.97 -24.71
C ASP A 118 -11.41 46.14 -23.66
N VAL A 119 -11.89 44.93 -23.38
CA VAL A 119 -11.31 44.04 -22.36
C VAL A 119 -9.96 43.48 -22.80
N THR A 120 -9.76 43.22 -24.09
CA THR A 120 -8.51 42.66 -24.62
C THR A 120 -7.37 43.67 -24.45
N ASP A 121 -7.62 44.92 -24.82
CA ASP A 121 -6.65 46.00 -24.68
C ASP A 121 -6.35 46.30 -23.19
N ALA A 122 -7.38 46.26 -22.33
CA ALA A 122 -7.19 46.43 -20.89
C ALA A 122 -6.30 45.33 -20.28
N LYS A 123 -6.53 44.07 -20.66
CA LYS A 123 -5.73 42.91 -20.22
C LYS A 123 -4.28 42.96 -20.69
N ALA A 124 -4.01 43.60 -21.83
CA ALA A 124 -2.65 43.77 -22.33
C ALA A 124 -1.84 44.86 -21.59
N SER A 125 -2.47 45.64 -20.69
CA SER A 125 -1.81 46.71 -19.97
C SER A 125 -0.91 46.20 -18.82
N VAL A 126 0.17 46.92 -18.54
CA VAL A 126 1.11 46.58 -17.44
C VAL A 126 0.42 46.65 -16.08
N ASN A 127 -0.51 47.59 -15.89
CA ASN A 127 -1.21 47.76 -14.62
C ASN A 127 -2.20 46.62 -14.35
N TYR A 128 -2.83 46.05 -15.38
CA TYR A 128 -3.67 44.85 -15.23
C TYR A 128 -2.85 43.67 -14.69
N GLU A 129 -1.69 43.39 -15.30
CA GLU A 129 -0.82 42.29 -14.87
C GLU A 129 -0.27 42.52 -13.46
N THR A 130 0.13 43.75 -13.15
CA THR A 130 0.79 44.10 -11.89
C THR A 130 -0.18 44.24 -10.71
N TYR A 131 -1.24 45.03 -10.87
CA TYR A 131 -2.12 45.42 -9.76
C TYR A 131 -3.49 44.74 -9.79
N GLY A 132 -3.85 44.14 -10.93
CA GLY A 132 -5.13 43.53 -11.17
C GLY A 132 -6.25 44.53 -11.45
N VAL A 133 -7.46 44.13 -11.11
CA VAL A 133 -8.68 44.89 -11.42
C VAL A 133 -9.16 45.63 -10.18
N LEU A 134 -9.71 46.82 -10.40
CA LEU A 134 -10.44 47.58 -9.40
C LEU A 134 -11.95 47.35 -9.62
N TYR A 135 -12.65 47.05 -8.53
CA TYR A 135 -14.06 46.69 -8.52
C TYR A 135 -14.81 47.74 -7.71
N ASN A 136 -15.93 48.27 -8.20
CA ASN A 136 -16.85 48.92 -7.27
C ASN A 136 -17.49 47.89 -6.33
N TRP A 137 -18.06 48.32 -5.20
CA TRP A 137 -18.56 47.37 -4.21
C TRP A 137 -19.70 46.50 -4.79
N SER A 138 -20.51 47.05 -5.70
CA SER A 138 -21.55 46.29 -6.39
C SER A 138 -20.99 45.15 -7.25
N SER A 139 -19.87 45.33 -7.95
CA SER A 139 -19.22 44.24 -8.69
C SER A 139 -18.50 43.28 -7.76
N ALA A 140 -17.85 43.77 -6.70
CA ALA A 140 -17.19 42.92 -5.71
C ALA A 140 -18.17 41.94 -5.04
N MET A 141 -19.38 42.40 -4.72
CA MET A 141 -20.43 41.60 -4.08
C MET A 141 -21.20 40.68 -5.03
N ASP A 142 -21.18 40.95 -6.34
CA ASP A 142 -21.90 40.18 -7.38
C ASP A 142 -23.35 39.82 -6.99
N GLY A 143 -24.08 40.80 -6.45
CA GLY A 143 -25.48 40.65 -6.04
C GLY A 143 -25.71 39.90 -4.71
N ALA A 144 -24.67 39.45 -4.02
CA ALA A 144 -24.79 38.81 -2.72
C ALA A 144 -25.12 39.81 -1.60
N ALA A 145 -25.74 39.31 -0.52
CA ALA A 145 -25.99 40.08 0.69
C ALA A 145 -24.68 40.36 1.44
N SER A 146 -24.61 41.50 2.14
CA SER A 146 -23.51 41.84 3.04
C SER A 146 -23.35 40.79 4.16
N SER A 147 -22.12 40.58 4.62
CA SER A 147 -21.82 39.67 5.73
C SER A 147 -20.89 40.29 6.76
N THR A 148 -21.16 40.01 8.04
CA THR A 148 -20.31 40.35 9.20
C THR A 148 -19.58 39.13 9.76
N GLU A 149 -19.81 37.94 9.22
CA GLU A 149 -19.32 36.67 9.76
C GLU A 149 -17.91 36.32 9.27
N SER A 150 -17.20 35.47 10.01
CA SER A 150 -15.96 34.81 9.55
C SER A 150 -16.16 33.29 9.65
N PRO A 151 -16.32 32.59 8.52
CA PRO A 151 -16.17 33.10 7.16
C PRO A 151 -17.37 33.92 6.66
N SER A 152 -17.13 34.83 5.70
CA SER A 152 -18.20 35.71 5.21
C SER A 152 -19.35 34.94 4.54
N GLY A 153 -19.07 33.82 3.89
CA GLY A 153 -20.03 33.09 3.05
C GLY A 153 -20.42 33.82 1.76
N VAL A 154 -19.80 34.98 1.47
CA VAL A 154 -20.08 35.82 0.30
C VAL A 154 -19.09 35.48 -0.80
N GLN A 155 -19.46 34.63 -1.75
CA GLN A 155 -18.60 34.36 -2.91
C GLN A 155 -18.22 35.67 -3.60
N GLY A 156 -19.21 36.49 -3.94
CA GLY A 156 -19.03 37.72 -4.71
C GLY A 156 -18.31 37.44 -6.04
N VAL A 157 -17.45 38.36 -6.45
CA VAL A 157 -16.66 38.24 -7.68
C VAL A 157 -15.56 37.15 -7.62
N CYS A 158 -15.31 36.56 -6.45
CA CYS A 158 -14.30 35.52 -6.29
C CYS A 158 -14.69 34.21 -7.03
N PRO A 159 -13.69 33.40 -7.45
CA PRO A 159 -13.97 32.13 -8.12
C PRO A 159 -14.66 31.12 -7.19
N SER A 160 -15.30 30.11 -7.77
CA SER A 160 -15.99 29.08 -7.00
C SER A 160 -15.08 28.43 -5.94
N GLY A 161 -15.59 28.29 -4.72
CA GLY A 161 -14.84 27.80 -3.57
C GLY A 161 -13.91 28.84 -2.91
N TRP A 162 -13.93 30.09 -3.38
CA TRP A 162 -13.33 31.26 -2.74
C TRP A 162 -14.40 32.30 -2.42
N HIS A 163 -14.14 33.19 -1.47
CA HIS A 163 -15.09 34.23 -1.06
C HIS A 163 -14.43 35.58 -0.86
N LEU A 164 -15.25 36.64 -0.97
CA LEU A 164 -14.86 37.99 -0.62
C LEU A 164 -14.79 38.10 0.91
N PRO A 165 -13.65 38.48 1.51
CA PRO A 165 -13.48 38.52 2.95
C PRO A 165 -14.41 39.55 3.60
N SER A 166 -15.03 39.19 4.73
CA SER A 166 -15.74 40.16 5.56
C SER A 166 -14.77 40.98 6.41
N ASP A 167 -15.34 41.92 7.16
CA ASP A 167 -14.62 42.68 8.16
C ASP A 167 -14.07 41.79 9.29
N ALA A 168 -14.82 40.74 9.67
CA ALA A 168 -14.38 39.76 10.66
C ALA A 168 -13.24 38.89 10.11
N ASP A 169 -13.29 38.49 8.83
CA ASP A 169 -12.20 37.76 8.17
C ASP A 169 -10.89 38.56 8.18
N TRP A 170 -10.96 39.85 7.83
CA TRP A 170 -9.80 40.73 7.86
C TRP A 170 -9.28 40.96 9.29
N THR A 171 -10.17 41.06 10.27
CA THR A 171 -9.79 41.23 11.68
C THR A 171 -9.05 39.99 12.20
N LYS A 172 -9.53 38.79 11.87
CA LYS A 172 -8.85 37.52 12.17
C LYS A 172 -7.42 37.49 11.62
N LEU A 173 -7.23 37.94 10.37
CA LEU A 173 -5.90 38.06 9.76
C LEU A 173 -4.99 39.02 10.55
N THR A 174 -5.49 40.23 10.85
CA THR A 174 -4.68 41.23 11.54
C THR A 174 -4.33 40.82 12.98
N ASP A 175 -5.25 40.19 13.69
CA ASP A 175 -5.03 39.71 15.07
C ASP A 175 -3.97 38.62 15.10
N TYR A 176 -4.04 37.64 14.18
CA TYR A 176 -3.03 36.60 14.04
C TYR A 176 -1.62 37.17 13.82
N LEU A 177 -1.52 38.28 13.08
CA LEU A 177 -0.24 38.91 12.75
C LEU A 177 0.33 39.82 13.85
N GLY A 178 -0.36 39.95 14.99
CA GLY A 178 0.06 40.77 16.13
C GLY A 178 -0.65 42.13 16.21
N GLY A 179 -1.79 42.28 15.52
CA GLY A 179 -2.64 43.46 15.55
C GLY A 179 -2.43 44.43 14.38
N GLU A 180 -3.39 45.34 14.20
CA GLU A 180 -3.43 46.31 13.10
C GLU A 180 -2.21 47.21 12.99
N SER A 181 -1.45 47.45 14.06
CA SER A 181 -0.30 48.37 14.07
C SER A 181 0.96 47.83 13.39
N VAL A 182 1.05 46.52 13.22
CA VAL A 182 2.24 45.83 12.68
C VAL A 182 1.92 44.96 11.46
N SER A 183 0.68 44.52 11.31
CA SER A 183 0.26 43.56 10.27
C SER A 183 0.47 44.07 8.85
N GLY A 184 0.35 45.39 8.61
CA GLY A 184 0.55 45.97 7.28
C GLY A 184 1.99 45.84 6.79
N GLY A 185 2.98 45.95 7.70
CA GLY A 185 4.38 45.67 7.37
C GLY A 185 4.58 44.21 6.93
N LYS A 186 3.95 43.28 7.64
CA LYS A 186 4.08 41.84 7.37
C LYS A 186 3.41 41.40 6.05
N LEU A 187 2.38 42.11 5.61
CA LEU A 187 1.59 41.79 4.42
C LEU A 187 2.10 42.45 3.14
N LYS A 188 2.72 43.64 3.22
CA LYS A 188 3.22 44.39 2.05
C LYS A 188 4.39 43.70 1.36
N GLU A 189 4.43 43.84 0.03
CA GLU A 189 5.62 43.55 -0.78
C GLU A 189 6.87 44.22 -0.18
N THR A 190 7.99 43.49 -0.17
CA THR A 190 9.29 44.01 0.27
C THR A 190 9.91 44.97 -0.75
N GLY A 191 10.79 45.84 -0.27
CA GLY A 191 11.49 46.78 -1.15
C GLY A 191 10.60 47.94 -1.59
N ARG A 192 10.91 48.49 -2.77
CA ARG A 192 10.34 49.76 -3.27
C ARG A 192 10.07 49.73 -4.77
N THR A 193 9.84 48.53 -5.31
CA THR A 193 9.54 48.34 -6.73
C THR A 193 8.20 49.01 -7.05
N HIS A 194 7.17 48.71 -6.26
CA HIS A 194 5.85 49.31 -6.42
C HIS A 194 5.52 50.30 -5.30
N TRP A 195 5.91 50.01 -4.06
CA TRP A 195 5.70 50.92 -2.93
C TRP A 195 6.68 52.09 -2.94
N ASN A 196 6.16 53.31 -2.78
CA ASN A 196 6.98 54.51 -2.60
C ASN A 196 7.82 54.45 -1.31
N THR A 197 8.91 55.23 -1.29
CA THR A 197 9.79 55.37 -0.11
C THR A 197 9.04 56.06 1.02
N PRO A 198 9.02 55.56 2.27
CA PRO A 198 9.97 54.56 2.81
C PRO A 198 9.57 53.09 2.72
N ASN A 199 8.31 52.75 2.43
CA ASN A 199 7.71 51.43 2.61
C ASN A 199 7.97 50.84 4.02
N THR A 200 7.62 51.61 5.06
CA THR A 200 7.95 51.31 6.45
C THR A 200 7.48 49.92 6.86
N GLY A 201 8.40 49.16 7.48
CA GLY A 201 8.13 47.86 8.11
C GLY A 201 7.78 46.72 7.15
N ALA A 202 7.90 46.90 5.84
CA ALA A 202 7.53 45.87 4.87
C ALA A 202 8.48 44.66 4.90
N THR A 203 7.99 43.50 5.32
CA THR A 203 8.75 42.25 5.38
C THR A 203 8.21 41.16 4.45
N ASN A 204 6.94 41.26 4.03
CA ASN A 204 6.23 40.22 3.29
C ASN A 204 6.39 38.80 3.88
N GLU A 205 6.57 38.67 5.20
CA GLU A 205 6.89 37.39 5.84
C GLU A 205 5.78 36.35 5.69
N THR A 206 4.57 36.78 5.31
CA THR A 206 3.40 35.93 5.09
C THR A 206 3.25 35.45 3.65
N GLY A 207 3.97 36.04 2.69
CA GLY A 207 3.78 35.81 1.26
C GLY A 207 2.49 36.43 0.67
N PHE A 208 1.71 37.18 1.45
CA PHE A 208 0.50 37.87 0.98
C PHE A 208 0.79 38.88 -0.12
N THR A 209 1.96 39.52 -0.09
CA THR A 209 2.47 40.40 -1.16
C THR A 209 1.48 41.50 -1.56
N ALA A 210 1.01 42.28 -0.59
CA ALA A 210 0.12 43.41 -0.85
C ALA A 210 0.81 44.48 -1.70
N LEU A 211 0.15 44.90 -2.78
CA LEU A 211 0.63 45.91 -3.72
C LEU A 211 -0.16 47.22 -3.62
N PRO A 212 0.47 48.38 -3.90
CA PRO A 212 -0.14 49.70 -3.79
C PRO A 212 -0.86 50.10 -5.08
N GLY A 213 -1.92 49.35 -5.44
CA GLY A 213 -2.66 49.53 -6.69
C GLY A 213 -3.54 50.79 -6.76
N GLY A 214 -3.63 51.58 -5.69
CA GLY A 214 -4.46 52.78 -5.66
C GLY A 214 -5.97 52.47 -5.74
N ASP A 215 -6.75 53.48 -6.10
CA ASP A 215 -8.20 53.41 -6.27
C ASP A 215 -8.68 54.12 -7.54
N CYS A 216 -9.95 53.90 -7.91
CA CYS A 216 -10.65 54.63 -8.96
C CYS A 216 -11.84 55.39 -8.37
N ASN A 217 -11.96 56.70 -8.66
CA ASN A 217 -13.07 57.53 -8.16
C ASN A 217 -14.09 57.94 -9.25
N ASP A 218 -15.23 58.47 -8.80
CA ASP A 218 -16.41 58.87 -9.58
C ASP A 218 -16.26 60.20 -10.33
N ILE A 219 -15.15 60.93 -10.15
CA ILE A 219 -15.01 62.31 -10.65
C ILE A 219 -14.04 62.41 -11.84
N SER A 220 -12.93 61.65 -11.88
CA SER A 220 -12.06 61.51 -13.10
C SER A 220 -10.72 60.80 -12.89
N ALA A 221 -10.35 60.36 -11.69
CA ALA A 221 -8.96 59.97 -11.44
C ALA A 221 -8.81 58.60 -10.80
N PHE A 222 -7.88 57.84 -11.37
CA PHE A 222 -7.11 56.86 -10.65
C PHE A 222 -6.15 57.58 -9.70
N ASN A 223 -6.11 57.18 -8.43
CA ASN A 223 -5.28 57.88 -7.44
C ASN A 223 -4.40 56.92 -6.67
N TYR A 224 -3.36 57.50 -6.08
CA TYR A 224 -2.58 56.90 -5.00
C TYR A 224 -1.84 55.60 -5.32
N ILE A 225 -1.66 55.25 -6.59
CA ILE A 225 -0.73 54.18 -6.97
C ILE A 225 0.65 54.43 -6.35
N GLY A 226 1.27 53.37 -5.85
CA GLY A 226 2.52 53.45 -5.09
C GLY A 226 2.40 53.95 -3.65
N ASN A 227 1.31 54.64 -3.28
CA ASN A 227 1.10 55.19 -1.93
C ASN A 227 0.18 54.32 -1.08
N TYR A 228 -0.88 53.79 -1.67
CA TYR A 228 -1.91 53.02 -0.98
C TYR A 228 -2.28 51.76 -1.75
N GLY A 229 -2.50 50.68 -0.99
CA GLY A 229 -3.27 49.53 -1.45
C GLY A 229 -4.62 49.52 -0.73
N TYR A 230 -5.69 49.30 -1.48
CA TYR A 230 -7.07 49.34 -0.98
C TYR A 230 -7.80 48.05 -1.34
N TRP A 231 -8.50 47.44 -0.38
CA TRP A 231 -9.26 46.21 -0.59
C TRP A 231 -10.67 46.32 -0.03
N TRP A 232 -11.65 45.83 -0.79
CA TRP A 232 -13.03 45.73 -0.31
C TRP A 232 -13.20 44.66 0.78
N SER A 233 -14.13 44.92 1.68
CA SER A 233 -14.76 43.92 2.54
C SER A 233 -16.18 43.62 2.04
N ALA A 234 -16.64 42.40 2.27
CA ALA A 234 -18.04 41.99 2.08
C ALA A 234 -19.01 42.62 3.11
N THR A 235 -18.51 43.44 4.04
CA THR A 235 -19.30 44.06 5.11
C THR A 235 -19.71 45.49 4.74
N GLU A 236 -21.02 45.70 4.67
CA GLU A 236 -21.65 47.00 4.54
C GLU A 236 -21.46 47.84 5.81
N GLY A 237 -21.14 49.12 5.66
CA GLY A 237 -21.07 50.08 6.77
C GLY A 237 -22.35 50.93 6.85
N SER A 238 -22.85 51.36 5.70
CA SER A 238 -24.13 52.08 5.56
C SER A 238 -24.72 51.87 4.16
N SER A 239 -25.85 52.49 3.87
CA SER A 239 -26.47 52.40 2.54
C SER A 239 -25.52 52.85 1.42
N SER A 240 -24.69 53.87 1.66
CA SER A 240 -23.74 54.41 0.67
C SER A 240 -22.29 53.95 0.84
N ASN A 241 -21.93 53.36 1.99
CA ASN A 241 -20.54 52.99 2.28
C ASN A 241 -20.38 51.51 2.64
N ALA A 242 -19.22 50.95 2.32
CA ALA A 242 -18.79 49.63 2.76
C ALA A 242 -17.44 49.71 3.47
N TRP A 243 -17.15 48.71 4.30
CA TRP A 243 -15.85 48.60 4.94
C TRP A 243 -14.76 48.28 3.92
N GLN A 244 -13.59 48.87 4.13
CA GLN A 244 -12.40 48.58 3.36
C GLN A 244 -11.19 48.37 4.28
N ARG A 245 -10.14 47.76 3.72
CA ARG A 245 -8.81 47.71 4.30
C ARG A 245 -7.84 48.49 3.44
N LYS A 246 -6.97 49.28 4.09
CA LYS A 246 -5.93 50.03 3.40
C LYS A 246 -4.59 49.93 4.08
N MET A 247 -3.54 49.87 3.28
CA MET A 247 -2.15 49.93 3.73
C MET A 247 -1.46 51.12 3.07
N HIS A 248 -0.59 51.81 3.82
CA HIS A 248 0.08 53.02 3.37
C HIS A 248 1.60 52.86 3.40
N TYR A 249 2.29 53.49 2.45
CA TYR A 249 3.75 53.35 2.32
C TYR A 249 4.55 53.86 3.55
N VAL A 250 4.02 54.82 4.32
CA VAL A 250 4.72 55.38 5.50
C VAL A 250 4.49 54.56 6.78
N TYR A 251 3.47 53.72 6.83
CA TYR A 251 3.04 53.03 8.05
C TYR A 251 3.16 51.51 7.91
N SER A 252 3.32 50.83 9.04
CA SER A 252 3.27 49.37 9.13
C SER A 252 1.85 48.86 9.44
N ASN A 253 0.86 49.75 9.44
CA ASN A 253 -0.51 49.42 9.84
C ASN A 253 -1.33 48.85 8.67
N VAL A 254 -2.28 47.99 9.00
CA VAL A 254 -3.51 47.85 8.21
C VAL A 254 -4.56 48.77 8.83
N PHE A 255 -5.04 49.74 8.08
CA PHE A 255 -6.12 50.62 8.51
C PHE A 255 -7.47 50.10 8.01
N ARG A 256 -8.48 50.34 8.82
CA ARG A 256 -9.89 50.05 8.52
C ARG A 256 -10.69 51.36 8.50
N SER A 257 -11.52 51.55 7.48
CA SER A 257 -12.45 52.68 7.39
C SER A 257 -13.60 52.35 6.45
N GLU A 258 -14.69 53.10 6.53
CA GLU A 258 -15.76 53.05 5.54
C GLU A 258 -15.41 53.91 4.31
N LEU A 259 -15.81 53.45 3.13
CA LEU A 259 -15.64 54.18 1.88
C LEU A 259 -16.89 54.04 1.00
N ARG A 260 -17.16 55.06 0.18
CA ARG A 260 -18.28 55.09 -0.77
C ARG A 260 -18.22 53.87 -1.70
N LYS A 261 -19.34 53.15 -1.81
CA LYS A 261 -19.47 51.89 -2.58
C LYS A 261 -19.20 52.03 -4.08
N GLU A 262 -19.29 53.24 -4.61
CA GLU A 262 -19.12 53.54 -6.03
C GLU A 262 -17.66 53.65 -6.50
N LEU A 263 -16.70 53.65 -5.57
CA LEU A 263 -15.27 53.71 -5.90
C LEU A 263 -14.75 52.31 -6.27
N GLY A 264 -13.77 52.26 -7.16
CA GLY A 264 -13.08 51.02 -7.54
C GLY A 264 -11.90 50.71 -6.60
N LEU A 265 -11.96 49.59 -5.88
CA LEU A 265 -10.85 49.07 -5.05
C LEU A 265 -10.48 47.64 -5.48
N SER A 266 -9.30 47.18 -5.10
CA SER A 266 -8.91 45.79 -5.37
C SER A 266 -9.76 44.79 -4.59
N VAL A 267 -9.89 43.58 -5.13
CA VAL A 267 -10.44 42.42 -4.42
C VAL A 267 -9.33 41.42 -4.19
N ARG A 268 -9.32 40.81 -3.01
CA ARG A 268 -8.46 39.69 -2.70
C ARG A 268 -9.28 38.63 -2.01
N CYS A 269 -9.34 37.46 -2.63
CA CYS A 269 -10.23 36.41 -2.19
C CYS A 269 -9.59 35.56 -1.11
N LEU A 270 -10.45 35.02 -0.26
CA LEU A 270 -10.13 34.15 0.85
C LEU A 270 -10.78 32.78 0.63
N LYS A 271 -10.24 31.75 1.27
CA LYS A 271 -10.81 30.41 1.32
C LYS A 271 -10.68 29.84 2.73
N ASP A 272 -11.74 29.18 3.19
CA ASP A 272 -11.91 28.77 4.59
C ASP A 272 -11.09 27.57 4.99
N THR A 273 -10.94 26.61 4.07
CA THR A 273 -10.18 25.39 4.29
C THR A 273 -9.48 24.98 2.99
N LEU A 274 -8.30 24.38 3.12
CA LEU A 274 -7.69 23.64 2.01
C LEU A 274 -8.70 22.57 1.59
N PRO A 275 -8.76 22.15 0.31
CA PRO A 275 -9.49 20.95 -0.03
C PRO A 275 -9.04 19.84 0.93
N GLN A 276 -9.98 19.32 1.72
CA GLN A 276 -9.68 18.23 2.64
C GLN A 276 -9.24 17.07 1.76
N LEU A 277 -7.98 16.66 1.88
CA LEU A 277 -7.49 15.49 1.18
C LEU A 277 -8.26 14.29 1.73
N THR A 278 -9.20 13.78 0.94
CA THR A 278 -9.97 12.60 1.32
C THR A 278 -9.00 11.41 1.30
N THR A 279 -8.67 10.91 2.47
CA THR A 279 -7.88 9.69 2.62
C THR A 279 -8.80 8.48 2.72
N TYR A 280 -8.31 7.36 2.22
CA TYR A 280 -8.97 6.07 2.24
C TYR A 280 -8.12 5.06 3.01
N THR A 281 -8.78 4.12 3.68
CA THR A 281 -8.14 3.10 4.51
C THR A 281 -7.68 1.94 3.65
N LEU A 282 -6.40 1.61 3.70
CA LEU A 282 -5.87 0.32 3.23
C LEU A 282 -5.65 -0.61 4.41
N THR A 283 -6.36 -1.74 4.42
CA THR A 283 -6.22 -2.81 5.40
C THR A 283 -5.54 -4.02 4.76
N LEU A 284 -4.48 -4.55 5.39
CA LEU A 284 -3.82 -5.78 4.95
C LEU A 284 -4.12 -6.91 5.93
N THR A 285 -4.39 -8.10 5.40
CA THR A 285 -4.63 -9.32 6.18
C THR A 285 -3.78 -10.48 5.64
N THR A 286 -3.61 -11.53 6.45
CA THR A 286 -2.92 -12.76 6.03
C THR A 286 -3.87 -13.94 6.05
N ASN A 287 -3.68 -14.86 5.10
CA ASN A 287 -4.42 -16.12 5.07
C ASN A 287 -3.50 -17.31 4.73
N PRO A 288 -3.28 -18.26 5.65
CA PRO A 288 -3.78 -18.24 7.03
C PRO A 288 -3.05 -17.20 7.91
N LEU A 289 -3.64 -16.84 9.05
CA LEU A 289 -3.17 -15.74 9.89
C LEU A 289 -1.75 -15.97 10.41
N GLU A 290 -1.44 -17.21 10.76
CA GLU A 290 -0.16 -17.67 11.30
C GLU A 290 0.95 -17.79 10.24
N ALA A 291 0.64 -17.63 8.95
CA ALA A 291 1.61 -17.90 7.89
C ALA A 291 2.61 -16.75 7.63
N GLY A 292 2.32 -15.55 8.11
CA GLY A 292 3.18 -14.40 7.89
C GLY A 292 2.66 -13.11 8.49
N THR A 293 3.31 -12.02 8.11
CA THR A 293 2.94 -10.63 8.47
C THR A 293 2.98 -9.75 7.22
N THR A 294 2.32 -8.60 7.26
CA THR A 294 2.19 -7.66 6.13
C THR A 294 2.60 -6.25 6.53
N PHE A 295 3.07 -5.47 5.57
CA PHE A 295 3.46 -4.07 5.73
C PHE A 295 2.79 -3.20 4.65
N GLY A 296 2.34 -2.01 5.03
CA GLY A 296 1.70 -1.05 4.13
C GLY A 296 0.26 -0.63 4.51
N THR A 297 -0.31 -1.16 5.60
CA THR A 297 -1.60 -0.68 6.14
C THR A 297 -1.53 0.80 6.50
N GLY A 298 -2.57 1.59 6.17
CA GLY A 298 -2.57 3.03 6.42
C GLY A 298 -3.78 3.79 5.87
N GLN A 299 -3.70 5.12 5.96
CA GLN A 299 -4.63 6.05 5.29
C GLN A 299 -3.87 6.73 4.15
N TYR A 300 -4.45 6.72 2.95
CA TYR A 300 -3.78 7.18 1.74
C TYR A 300 -4.73 7.96 0.83
N GLU A 301 -4.21 8.90 0.06
CA GLU A 301 -4.98 9.64 -0.94
C GLU A 301 -5.27 8.77 -2.16
N ALA A 302 -6.37 9.04 -2.87
CA ALA A 302 -6.63 8.40 -4.16
C ALA A 302 -5.50 8.72 -5.15
N GLY A 303 -4.96 7.69 -5.80
CA GLY A 303 -3.82 7.77 -6.71
C GLY A 303 -2.46 7.67 -6.03
N GLN A 304 -2.39 7.65 -4.70
CA GLN A 304 -1.12 7.49 -3.99
C GLN A 304 -0.55 6.08 -4.21
N GLU A 305 0.74 6.00 -4.54
CA GLU A 305 1.48 4.75 -4.67
C GLU A 305 2.04 4.29 -3.32
N ILE A 306 1.80 3.02 -2.98
CA ILE A 306 2.11 2.43 -1.68
C ILE A 306 2.93 1.16 -1.91
N ASN A 307 4.11 1.06 -1.30
CA ASN A 307 4.89 -0.16 -1.34
C ASN A 307 4.38 -1.16 -0.30
N LEU A 308 3.77 -2.24 -0.77
CA LEU A 308 3.29 -3.33 0.06
C LEU A 308 4.33 -4.44 0.11
N SER A 309 4.44 -5.11 1.26
CA SER A 309 5.29 -6.30 1.41
C SER A 309 4.68 -7.30 2.39
N ALA A 310 5.10 -8.56 2.28
CA ALA A 310 4.72 -9.62 3.20
C ALA A 310 5.94 -10.44 3.64
N THR A 311 6.04 -10.73 4.94
CA THR A 311 7.09 -11.59 5.50
C THR A 311 6.51 -12.95 5.84
N THR A 312 7.19 -14.01 5.43
CA THR A 312 6.71 -15.38 5.59
C THR A 312 7.27 -16.03 6.86
N ASN A 313 6.43 -16.71 7.63
CA ASN A 313 6.84 -17.50 8.80
C ASN A 313 7.40 -18.86 8.36
N ALA A 314 8.23 -19.47 9.22
CA ALA A 314 8.82 -20.79 8.95
C ALA A 314 7.74 -21.85 8.65
N GLY A 315 7.97 -22.66 7.60
CA GLY A 315 7.02 -23.67 7.14
C GLY A 315 6.00 -23.17 6.11
N TRP A 316 5.99 -21.87 5.81
CA TRP A 316 5.10 -21.28 4.80
C TRP A 316 5.90 -20.71 3.63
N ARG A 317 5.19 -20.43 2.53
CA ARG A 317 5.67 -19.64 1.40
C ARG A 317 4.58 -18.68 0.96
N PHE A 318 4.97 -17.46 0.60
CA PHE A 318 4.06 -16.50 -0.02
C PHE A 318 3.52 -17.08 -1.35
N SER A 319 2.25 -16.83 -1.63
CA SER A 319 1.59 -17.25 -2.87
C SER A 319 1.18 -16.05 -3.71
N GLU A 320 0.37 -15.16 -3.15
CA GLU A 320 -0.25 -14.06 -3.90
C GLU A 320 -0.88 -13.03 -2.96
N TRP A 321 -1.10 -11.82 -3.49
CA TRP A 321 -2.00 -10.83 -2.94
C TRP A 321 -3.36 -10.95 -3.63
N THR A 322 -4.43 -10.91 -2.85
CA THR A 322 -5.80 -10.92 -3.39
C THR A 322 -6.66 -9.79 -2.85
N GLN A 323 -7.62 -9.36 -3.68
CA GLN A 323 -8.69 -8.43 -3.34
C GLN A 323 -10.02 -9.11 -3.67
N SER A 324 -10.92 -9.22 -2.69
CA SER A 324 -12.22 -9.90 -2.87
C SER A 324 -12.14 -11.32 -3.45
N GLY A 325 -11.00 -12.01 -3.25
CA GLY A 325 -10.76 -13.36 -3.75
C GLY A 325 -10.05 -13.44 -5.10
N GLU A 326 -9.88 -12.32 -5.81
CA GLU A 326 -9.14 -12.27 -7.08
C GLU A 326 -7.68 -11.91 -6.87
N THR A 327 -6.79 -12.54 -7.63
CA THR A 327 -5.35 -12.28 -7.62
C THR A 327 -5.04 -10.90 -8.19
N ILE A 328 -4.36 -10.07 -7.40
CA ILE A 328 -3.89 -8.73 -7.82
C ILE A 328 -2.38 -8.68 -8.02
N SER A 329 -1.62 -9.56 -7.38
CA SER A 329 -0.17 -9.66 -7.56
C SER A 329 0.35 -11.02 -7.07
N GLU A 330 1.24 -11.64 -7.82
CA GLU A 330 2.02 -12.82 -7.38
C GLU A 330 3.39 -12.42 -6.81
N ILE A 331 3.72 -11.13 -6.82
CA ILE A 331 4.96 -10.57 -6.31
C ILE A 331 4.75 -10.17 -4.86
N VAL A 332 5.61 -10.68 -3.96
CA VAL A 332 5.52 -10.44 -2.51
C VAL A 332 5.63 -8.96 -2.16
N ASP A 333 6.52 -8.24 -2.83
CA ASP A 333 6.76 -6.81 -2.67
C ASP A 333 6.34 -6.09 -3.96
N PHE A 334 5.31 -5.25 -3.89
CA PHE A 334 4.81 -4.54 -5.06
C PHE A 334 4.20 -3.19 -4.70
N THR A 335 4.11 -2.31 -5.70
CA THR A 335 3.50 -0.99 -5.56
C THR A 335 2.00 -1.08 -5.86
N TYR A 336 1.18 -0.60 -4.92
CA TYR A 336 -0.27 -0.52 -5.04
C TYR A 336 -0.71 0.93 -5.14
N THR A 337 -1.53 1.26 -6.14
CA THR A 337 -2.12 2.60 -6.28
C THR A 337 -3.46 2.64 -5.56
N MET A 338 -3.59 3.51 -4.56
CA MET A 338 -4.79 3.59 -3.73
C MET A 338 -6.00 4.09 -4.55
N PRO A 339 -7.14 3.39 -4.56
CA PRO A 339 -8.37 3.89 -5.18
C PRO A 339 -9.09 4.89 -4.27
N ALA A 340 -10.13 5.51 -4.81
CA ALA A 340 -11.00 6.44 -4.09
C ALA A 340 -12.02 5.72 -3.18
N GLU A 341 -11.60 4.66 -2.49
CA GLU A 341 -12.42 3.87 -1.56
C GLU A 341 -11.56 3.09 -0.55
N ASN A 342 -12.18 2.63 0.55
CA ASN A 342 -11.48 1.80 1.53
C ASN A 342 -11.27 0.38 0.97
N ILE A 343 -10.06 -0.14 1.12
CA ILE A 343 -9.64 -1.43 0.54
C ILE A 343 -9.18 -2.39 1.63
N THR A 344 -9.47 -3.68 1.44
CA THR A 344 -8.83 -4.78 2.17
C THR A 344 -8.13 -5.72 1.18
N LEU A 345 -6.83 -5.91 1.36
CA LEU A 345 -6.03 -6.88 0.61
C LEU A 345 -5.62 -8.04 1.52
N THR A 346 -5.49 -9.22 0.94
CA THR A 346 -5.07 -10.44 1.65
C THR A 346 -3.77 -10.98 1.06
N ALA A 347 -2.72 -11.07 1.85
CA ALA A 347 -1.54 -11.87 1.52
C ALA A 347 -1.86 -13.35 1.79
N ARG A 348 -1.86 -14.16 0.74
CA ARG A 348 -2.09 -15.60 0.82
C ARG A 348 -0.78 -16.35 0.86
N PHE A 349 -0.75 -17.38 1.70
CA PHE A 349 0.39 -18.25 1.88
C PHE A 349 -0.01 -19.71 1.68
N LYS A 350 0.98 -20.53 1.33
CA LYS A 350 0.83 -21.98 1.20
C LYS A 350 1.80 -22.68 2.15
N ASP A 351 1.36 -23.81 2.68
CA ASP A 351 2.22 -24.72 3.45
C ASP A 351 3.36 -25.20 2.55
N ASN A 352 4.60 -24.88 2.94
CA ASN A 352 5.80 -25.17 2.16
C ASN A 352 6.17 -26.67 2.18
N SER A 353 5.56 -27.46 3.07
CA SER A 353 5.74 -28.91 3.12
C SER A 353 4.85 -29.67 2.13
N LYS A 354 3.79 -29.03 1.61
CA LYS A 354 2.86 -29.63 0.67
C LYS A 354 3.22 -29.30 -0.77
N THR A 355 3.06 -30.29 -1.63
CA THR A 355 3.23 -30.13 -3.09
C THR A 355 2.02 -29.40 -3.66
N ASP A 356 2.24 -28.42 -4.55
CA ASP A 356 1.11 -27.80 -5.25
C ASP A 356 0.38 -28.82 -6.12
N ILE A 357 -0.93 -28.65 -6.20
CA ILE A 357 -1.79 -29.42 -7.09
C ILE A 357 -2.06 -28.55 -8.31
N VAL A 358 -1.44 -28.91 -9.42
CA VAL A 358 -1.70 -28.30 -10.73
C VAL A 358 -2.04 -29.42 -11.69
N GLU A 359 -3.18 -29.29 -12.36
CA GLU A 359 -3.73 -30.29 -13.25
C GLU A 359 -3.06 -30.23 -14.63
N VAL A 360 -2.73 -31.40 -15.17
CA VAL A 360 -2.33 -31.56 -16.56
C VAL A 360 -3.16 -32.67 -17.18
N LEU A 361 -3.81 -32.35 -18.30
CA LEU A 361 -4.57 -33.30 -19.10
C LEU A 361 -3.63 -33.97 -20.10
N ASN A 362 -3.60 -35.31 -20.13
CA ASN A 362 -3.10 -36.02 -21.29
C ASN A 362 -4.26 -36.16 -22.31
N PRO A 363 -4.20 -35.50 -23.48
CA PRO A 363 -5.29 -35.51 -24.45
C PRO A 363 -5.48 -36.87 -25.15
N VAL A 364 -4.47 -37.75 -25.12
CA VAL A 364 -4.53 -39.08 -25.72
C VAL A 364 -5.25 -40.06 -24.80
N THR A 365 -4.92 -40.06 -23.50
CA THR A 365 -5.54 -40.97 -22.53
C THR A 365 -6.82 -40.40 -21.91
N GLY A 366 -7.04 -39.08 -22.00
CA GLY A 366 -8.15 -38.37 -21.35
C GLY A 366 -7.99 -38.21 -19.83
N GLN A 367 -6.85 -38.65 -19.28
CA GLN A 367 -6.59 -38.66 -17.84
C GLN A 367 -6.01 -37.32 -17.38
N ILE A 368 -6.40 -36.91 -16.17
CA ILE A 368 -5.87 -35.72 -15.52
C ILE A 368 -4.87 -36.15 -14.44
N TRP A 369 -3.69 -35.53 -14.45
CA TRP A 369 -2.59 -35.84 -13.54
C TRP A 369 -2.13 -34.59 -12.79
N MET A 370 -1.36 -34.79 -11.72
CA MET A 370 -0.53 -33.71 -11.18
C MET A 370 0.67 -33.43 -12.11
N ASP A 371 0.94 -32.16 -12.39
CA ASP A 371 2.06 -31.72 -13.24
C ASP A 371 3.46 -31.97 -12.63
N ARG A 372 3.53 -32.31 -11.33
CA ARG A 372 4.79 -32.55 -10.59
C ARG A 372 4.74 -33.77 -9.66
N ASN A 373 5.91 -34.30 -9.31
CA ASN A 373 6.06 -35.38 -8.32
C ASN A 373 5.67 -34.86 -6.94
N LEU A 374 5.12 -35.72 -6.08
CA LEU A 374 4.99 -35.37 -4.66
C LEU A 374 6.37 -35.07 -4.06
N GLY A 375 6.46 -33.96 -3.32
CA GLY A 375 7.69 -33.38 -2.77
C GLY A 375 8.45 -32.44 -3.73
N ALA A 376 8.01 -32.25 -4.98
CA ALA A 376 8.65 -31.35 -5.93
C ALA A 376 8.21 -29.90 -5.73
N SER A 377 9.13 -28.94 -5.89
CA SER A 377 8.81 -27.52 -5.75
C SER A 377 8.18 -26.90 -7.01
N ARG A 378 8.34 -27.55 -8.17
CA ARG A 378 7.78 -27.14 -9.47
C ARG A 378 7.63 -28.32 -10.42
N ALA A 379 6.88 -28.13 -11.50
CA ALA A 379 6.91 -29.02 -12.66
C ALA A 379 8.30 -29.05 -13.29
N ALA A 380 8.67 -30.21 -13.86
CA ALA A 380 9.99 -30.36 -14.45
C ALA A 380 10.14 -29.50 -15.70
N ILE A 381 11.31 -28.86 -15.83
CA ILE A 381 11.73 -28.15 -17.06
C ILE A 381 12.79 -28.93 -17.86
N SER A 382 13.37 -29.97 -17.27
CA SER A 382 14.20 -30.96 -17.95
C SER A 382 14.15 -32.30 -17.21
N ARG A 383 14.61 -33.39 -17.85
CA ARG A 383 14.72 -34.70 -17.20
C ARG A 383 15.61 -34.68 -15.96
N THR A 384 16.59 -33.79 -15.89
CA THR A 384 17.55 -33.70 -14.79
C THR A 384 17.27 -32.54 -13.82
N ASP A 385 16.08 -31.94 -13.88
CA ASP A 385 15.70 -30.84 -12.97
C ASP A 385 15.54 -31.34 -11.54
N THR A 386 16.56 -31.11 -10.72
CA THR A 386 16.59 -31.54 -9.31
C THR A 386 15.45 -30.96 -8.49
N ALA A 387 14.91 -29.79 -8.86
CA ALA A 387 13.76 -29.17 -8.19
C ALA A 387 12.44 -29.94 -8.44
N ALA A 388 12.39 -30.73 -9.52
CA ALA A 388 11.21 -31.48 -9.93
C ALA A 388 11.24 -32.97 -9.53
N TYR A 389 12.38 -33.46 -9.04
CA TYR A 389 12.55 -34.87 -8.67
C TYR A 389 11.56 -35.35 -7.60
N GLY A 390 11.17 -34.46 -6.69
CA GLY A 390 10.29 -34.80 -5.57
C GLY A 390 10.88 -35.82 -4.59
N SER A 391 10.02 -36.35 -3.74
CA SER A 391 10.34 -37.34 -2.69
C SER A 391 10.29 -38.78 -3.21
N LEU A 392 10.81 -39.72 -2.41
CA LEU A 392 10.90 -41.14 -2.74
C LEU A 392 10.21 -42.00 -1.66
N TYR A 393 8.98 -42.43 -1.93
CA TYR A 393 8.12 -43.11 -0.97
C TYR A 393 8.34 -44.62 -1.00
N GLN A 394 8.24 -45.27 0.16
CA GLN A 394 8.12 -46.73 0.24
C GLN A 394 6.68 -47.15 -0.08
N TRP A 395 6.50 -48.25 -0.81
CA TRP A 395 5.19 -48.61 -1.34
C TRP A 395 4.17 -48.82 -0.22
N GLY A 396 3.02 -48.14 -0.31
CA GLY A 396 1.94 -48.22 0.69
C GLY A 396 2.13 -47.38 1.95
N ARG A 397 3.23 -46.61 2.07
CA ARG A 397 3.53 -45.80 3.26
C ARG A 397 3.19 -44.33 3.03
N GLY A 398 2.43 -43.76 3.96
CA GLY A 398 2.19 -42.31 4.02
C GLY A 398 3.46 -41.52 4.28
N GLY A 399 3.47 -40.25 3.85
CA GLY A 399 4.58 -39.33 4.15
C GLY A 399 4.67 -39.06 5.65
N ASP A 400 5.76 -39.52 6.27
CA ASP A 400 6.05 -39.35 7.70
C ASP A 400 7.50 -38.86 7.93
N GLY A 401 8.15 -38.43 6.84
CA GLY A 401 9.54 -37.99 6.80
C GLY A 401 10.48 -39.02 6.16
N HIS A 402 10.09 -40.29 6.04
CA HIS A 402 10.92 -41.31 5.40
C HIS A 402 11.19 -41.04 3.93
N GLU A 403 10.23 -40.41 3.24
CA GLU A 403 10.25 -40.15 1.81
C GLU A 403 11.31 -39.12 1.41
N LYS A 404 11.80 -38.33 2.38
CA LYS A 404 12.88 -37.39 2.17
C LYS A 404 14.13 -38.15 1.77
N ARG A 405 14.75 -37.74 0.67
CA ARG A 405 15.98 -38.34 0.11
C ARG A 405 17.16 -38.38 1.10
N THR A 406 17.09 -37.57 2.16
CA THR A 406 18.12 -37.40 3.20
C THR A 406 17.69 -37.96 4.57
N SER A 407 16.53 -38.61 4.69
CA SER A 407 16.10 -39.17 5.97
C SER A 407 17.04 -40.26 6.47
N GLY A 408 17.14 -40.45 7.79
CA GLY A 408 17.90 -41.56 8.37
C GLY A 408 17.35 -42.92 7.95
N THR A 409 18.13 -43.98 8.18
CA THR A 409 17.76 -45.35 7.81
C THR A 409 17.62 -46.26 9.03
N THR A 410 16.88 -47.35 8.89
CA THR A 410 16.75 -48.41 9.90
C THR A 410 16.50 -49.75 9.23
N THR A 411 16.89 -50.85 9.85
CA THR A 411 16.57 -52.22 9.40
C THR A 411 15.40 -52.83 10.18
N ASN A 412 14.87 -52.12 11.18
CA ASN A 412 13.74 -52.60 11.98
C ASN A 412 12.43 -52.47 11.18
N LEU A 413 11.89 -53.60 10.76
CA LEU A 413 10.62 -53.66 10.04
C LEU A 413 9.46 -53.22 10.94
N SER A 414 8.51 -52.47 10.36
CA SER A 414 7.30 -52.06 11.07
C SER A 414 6.29 -53.19 11.16
N SER A 415 5.67 -53.39 12.32
CA SER A 415 4.55 -54.33 12.48
C SER A 415 3.19 -53.74 12.06
N GLY A 416 3.10 -52.42 11.88
CA GLY A 416 1.87 -51.70 11.50
C GLY A 416 2.10 -50.69 10.37
N ASP A 417 1.04 -49.96 10.00
CA ASP A 417 1.06 -49.03 8.87
C ASP A 417 1.70 -47.67 9.20
N ILE A 418 1.94 -47.39 10.48
CA ILE A 418 2.57 -46.16 10.99
C ILE A 418 3.76 -46.56 11.88
N PRO A 419 5.00 -46.47 11.38
CA PRO A 419 6.19 -46.88 12.14
C PRO A 419 6.51 -46.01 13.36
N GLY A 420 5.93 -44.79 13.46
CA GLY A 420 6.18 -43.84 14.54
C GLY A 420 7.48 -43.05 14.40
N HIS A 421 8.17 -43.14 13.26
CA HIS A 421 9.39 -42.39 12.96
C HIS A 421 9.51 -42.10 11.46
N GLY A 422 10.27 -41.07 11.09
CA GLY A 422 10.53 -40.71 9.70
C GLY A 422 11.76 -41.39 9.07
N TYR A 423 12.24 -42.53 9.59
CA TYR A 423 13.35 -43.27 8.96
C TYR A 423 12.89 -44.15 7.80
N PHE A 424 13.74 -44.24 6.78
CA PHE A 424 13.61 -45.16 5.66
C PHE A 424 13.98 -46.59 6.09
N ILE A 425 13.08 -47.54 5.87
CA ILE A 425 13.24 -48.91 6.38
C ILE A 425 13.87 -49.78 5.28
N ILE A 426 15.11 -50.19 5.49
CA ILE A 426 15.90 -51.02 4.57
C ILE A 426 15.52 -52.49 4.76
N ASN A 427 15.23 -53.19 3.66
CA ASN A 427 14.99 -54.63 3.63
C ASN A 427 15.21 -55.22 2.22
N GLU A 428 16.22 -56.08 2.09
CA GLU A 428 16.53 -56.83 0.86
C GLU A 428 16.15 -58.31 0.93
N GLN A 429 15.61 -58.77 2.06
CA GLN A 429 15.19 -60.15 2.27
C GLN A 429 13.68 -60.26 2.18
N SER A 430 13.17 -61.44 1.82
CA SER A 430 11.73 -61.72 1.88
C SER A 430 11.17 -61.29 3.24
N PRO A 431 10.18 -60.38 3.30
CA PRO A 431 9.15 -60.14 2.27
C PRO A 431 9.41 -58.98 1.29
N LEU A 432 10.64 -58.44 1.20
CA LEU A 432 11.00 -57.29 0.34
C LEU A 432 10.10 -56.06 0.60
N ASN A 433 9.83 -55.82 1.89
CA ASN A 433 8.87 -54.83 2.36
C ASN A 433 9.39 -54.14 3.62
N TRP A 434 8.98 -52.90 3.84
CA TRP A 434 9.26 -52.14 5.07
C TRP A 434 8.42 -52.61 6.27
N ARG A 435 7.34 -53.35 6.01
CA ARG A 435 6.55 -54.05 7.04
C ARG A 435 7.04 -55.48 7.24
N SER A 436 6.96 -55.96 8.47
CA SER A 436 7.19 -57.37 8.82
C SER A 436 6.02 -58.27 8.44
N THR A 437 4.80 -57.71 8.38
CA THR A 437 3.61 -58.38 7.88
C THR A 437 3.18 -57.78 6.55
N HIS A 438 2.65 -58.57 5.62
CA HIS A 438 2.16 -58.06 4.35
C HIS A 438 0.80 -57.36 4.53
N ASN A 439 0.61 -56.19 3.91
CA ASN A 439 -0.69 -55.53 3.81
C ASN A 439 -0.90 -55.07 2.36
N ALA A 440 -1.84 -55.72 1.68
CA ALA A 440 -2.22 -55.43 0.30
C ALA A 440 -3.25 -54.30 0.19
N ASN A 441 -3.87 -53.90 1.29
CA ASN A 441 -4.96 -52.91 1.32
C ASN A 441 -4.45 -51.46 1.46
N LEU A 442 -3.18 -51.22 1.14
CA LEU A 442 -2.57 -49.90 1.09
C LEU A 442 -2.68 -49.36 -0.36
N TRP A 443 -2.85 -48.05 -0.51
CA TRP A 443 -3.00 -47.37 -1.81
C TRP A 443 -4.16 -47.89 -2.68
N GLN A 444 -5.34 -48.07 -2.07
CA GLN A 444 -6.56 -48.62 -2.69
C GLN A 444 -7.42 -47.58 -3.44
N GLY A 445 -6.82 -46.45 -3.84
CA GLY A 445 -7.54 -45.34 -4.46
C GLY A 445 -8.38 -44.51 -3.48
N VAL A 446 -9.16 -43.55 -4.00
CA VAL A 446 -9.84 -42.51 -3.19
C VAL A 446 -10.90 -43.06 -2.24
N SER A 447 -11.45 -44.25 -2.52
CA SER A 447 -12.42 -44.93 -1.64
C SER A 447 -11.77 -45.80 -0.55
N GLY A 448 -10.44 -45.87 -0.53
CA GLY A 448 -9.66 -46.67 0.42
C GLY A 448 -8.49 -45.88 1.03
N ILE A 449 -7.47 -46.60 1.51
CA ILE A 449 -6.27 -45.95 2.05
C ILE A 449 -5.48 -45.33 0.89
N ASN A 450 -5.35 -44.00 0.88
CA ASN A 450 -4.71 -43.24 -0.19
C ASN A 450 -3.75 -42.17 0.38
N ASN A 451 -2.61 -42.63 0.86
CA ASN A 451 -1.56 -41.83 1.50
C ASN A 451 -0.23 -42.10 0.77
N PRO A 452 0.04 -41.39 -0.32
CA PRO A 452 0.41 -40.00 -0.08
C PRO A 452 -0.26 -38.97 -0.99
N CYS A 453 -1.13 -39.40 -1.91
CA CYS A 453 -1.80 -38.48 -2.81
C CYS A 453 -2.81 -37.59 -2.08
N PRO A 454 -2.95 -36.31 -2.49
CA PRO A 454 -3.92 -35.40 -1.89
C PRO A 454 -5.36 -35.81 -2.21
N ASP A 455 -6.33 -35.23 -1.51
CA ASP A 455 -7.75 -35.48 -1.71
C ASP A 455 -8.16 -35.28 -3.18
N GLY A 456 -8.95 -36.22 -3.71
CA GLY A 456 -9.36 -36.24 -5.13
C GLY A 456 -8.32 -36.82 -6.10
N TYR A 457 -7.14 -37.17 -5.62
CA TYR A 457 -6.07 -37.80 -6.40
C TYR A 457 -5.69 -39.14 -5.80
N ARG A 458 -5.19 -40.07 -6.62
CA ARG A 458 -4.66 -41.36 -6.16
C ARG A 458 -3.40 -41.77 -6.89
N LEU A 459 -2.76 -42.83 -6.43
CA LEU A 459 -1.76 -43.50 -7.26
C LEU A 459 -2.41 -44.09 -8.52
N PRO A 460 -1.72 -44.02 -9.67
CA PRO A 460 -2.17 -44.69 -10.87
C PRO A 460 -2.00 -46.20 -10.73
N THR A 461 -2.81 -46.94 -11.48
CA THR A 461 -2.64 -48.39 -11.67
C THR A 461 -1.55 -48.68 -12.70
N GLU A 462 -1.10 -49.93 -12.79
CA GLU A 462 -0.21 -50.41 -13.87
C GLU A 462 -0.81 -50.11 -15.25
N ALA A 463 -2.12 -50.33 -15.43
CA ALA A 463 -2.79 -50.09 -16.70
C ALA A 463 -2.79 -48.61 -17.10
N GLU A 464 -3.00 -47.70 -16.13
CA GLU A 464 -2.99 -46.26 -16.38
C GLU A 464 -1.58 -45.73 -16.68
N LEU A 465 -0.56 -46.21 -15.95
CA LEU A 465 0.83 -45.87 -16.25
C LEU A 465 1.27 -46.42 -17.61
N GLU A 466 0.82 -47.62 -17.98
CA GLU A 466 1.13 -48.20 -19.28
C GLU A 466 0.42 -47.47 -20.42
N ALA A 467 -0.85 -47.09 -20.24
CA ALA A 467 -1.57 -46.26 -21.21
C ALA A 467 -0.92 -44.89 -21.38
N GLU A 468 -0.48 -44.27 -20.28
CA GLU A 468 0.29 -43.03 -20.30
C GLU A 468 1.60 -43.21 -21.08
N ARG A 469 2.38 -44.24 -20.74
CA ARG A 469 3.65 -44.56 -21.41
C ARG A 469 3.50 -44.79 -22.91
N ILE A 470 2.45 -45.50 -23.33
CA ILE A 470 2.15 -45.78 -24.75
C ILE A 470 1.73 -44.51 -25.51
N SER A 471 1.16 -43.52 -24.82
CA SER A 471 0.70 -42.27 -25.44
C SER A 471 1.82 -41.35 -25.91
N TRP A 472 3.07 -41.62 -25.54
CA TRP A 472 4.23 -40.86 -25.97
C TRP A 472 4.64 -41.35 -27.38
N GLU A 473 4.27 -40.61 -28.43
CA GLU A 473 4.55 -40.99 -29.83
C GLU A 473 6.07 -41.17 -30.10
N SER A 474 6.41 -42.12 -30.98
CA SER A 474 7.75 -42.55 -31.49
C SER A 474 8.97 -42.40 -30.57
N ILE A 475 9.47 -43.54 -30.11
CA ILE A 475 10.65 -43.72 -29.23
C ILE A 475 11.96 -43.40 -29.97
N ASP A 476 12.27 -42.12 -30.23
CA ASP A 476 13.62 -41.68 -30.58
C ASP A 476 14.11 -40.54 -29.66
N SER A 477 14.82 -40.98 -28.61
CA SER A 477 15.86 -40.34 -27.79
C SER A 477 15.72 -38.99 -27.05
N GLU A 478 14.72 -38.13 -27.28
CA GLU A 478 14.51 -36.95 -26.41
C GLU A 478 13.03 -36.65 -26.05
N GLU A 479 12.08 -37.41 -26.62
CA GLU A 479 10.66 -37.05 -26.63
C GLU A 479 9.84 -37.55 -25.43
N GLU A 480 10.39 -38.36 -24.51
CA GLU A 480 9.71 -38.77 -23.26
C GLU A 480 9.43 -37.58 -22.33
N PHE A 481 10.31 -36.57 -22.37
CA PHE A 481 10.08 -35.28 -21.71
C PHE A 481 9.07 -34.39 -22.47
N LEU A 482 8.69 -34.75 -23.70
CA LEU A 482 7.59 -34.13 -24.43
C LEU A 482 6.22 -34.71 -24.05
N SER A 483 6.18 -35.79 -23.24
CA SER A 483 4.93 -36.18 -22.59
C SER A 483 4.34 -34.99 -21.84
N PRO A 484 3.01 -34.81 -21.83
CA PRO A 484 2.38 -33.74 -21.06
C PRO A 484 2.83 -33.72 -19.58
N LEU A 485 3.20 -34.88 -19.04
CA LEU A 485 3.59 -35.06 -17.64
C LEU A 485 5.03 -34.69 -17.31
N LYS A 486 5.92 -34.57 -18.32
CA LYS A 486 7.32 -34.17 -18.16
C LYS A 486 8.02 -34.90 -17.00
N MET A 487 7.94 -36.23 -16.98
CA MET A 487 8.41 -37.01 -15.84
C MET A 487 9.95 -36.95 -15.69
N PRO A 488 10.52 -36.43 -14.57
CA PRO A 488 11.97 -36.30 -14.42
C PRO A 488 12.67 -37.59 -13.93
N ALA A 489 13.97 -37.70 -14.20
CA ALA A 489 14.82 -38.82 -13.79
C ALA A 489 15.25 -38.72 -12.31
N GLY A 490 14.27 -38.79 -11.40
CA GLY A 490 14.46 -38.62 -9.95
C GLY A 490 15.19 -39.77 -9.26
N GLY A 491 15.55 -40.86 -9.94
CA GLY A 491 16.20 -42.03 -9.38
C GLY A 491 15.28 -42.88 -8.49
N VAL A 492 15.91 -43.76 -7.71
CA VAL A 492 15.27 -44.64 -6.72
C VAL A 492 16.10 -44.66 -5.46
N ARG A 493 15.48 -44.88 -4.31
CA ARG A 493 16.17 -45.10 -3.04
C ARG A 493 16.23 -46.60 -2.78
N ARG A 494 17.45 -47.14 -2.66
CA ARG A 494 17.64 -48.58 -2.63
C ARG A 494 17.17 -49.18 -1.31
N SER A 495 16.62 -50.38 -1.39
CA SER A 495 16.12 -51.14 -0.24
C SER A 495 17.20 -51.92 0.52
N ASP A 496 18.45 -51.94 0.05
CA ASP A 496 19.57 -52.69 0.63
C ASP A 496 20.49 -51.80 1.48
N ASP A 497 20.72 -50.55 1.09
CA ASP A 497 21.58 -49.61 1.82
C ASP A 497 20.97 -48.22 2.06
N GLY A 498 19.78 -47.94 1.49
CA GLY A 498 19.09 -46.67 1.61
C GLY A 498 19.72 -45.53 0.80
N SER A 499 20.69 -45.80 -0.07
CA SER A 499 21.33 -44.80 -0.94
C SER A 499 20.41 -44.40 -2.11
N ASN A 500 20.63 -43.19 -2.65
CA ASN A 500 19.92 -42.71 -3.85
C ASN A 500 20.68 -43.18 -5.10
N LEU A 501 20.06 -44.06 -5.89
CA LEU A 501 20.64 -44.66 -7.09
C LEU A 501 20.04 -44.05 -8.36
N ASN A 502 20.85 -43.95 -9.42
CA ASN A 502 20.45 -43.54 -10.77
C ASN A 502 19.79 -42.15 -10.87
N VAL A 503 20.08 -41.26 -9.93
CA VAL A 503 19.61 -39.87 -9.96
C VAL A 503 20.12 -39.18 -11.23
N GLY A 504 19.22 -38.59 -12.01
CA GLY A 504 19.51 -37.98 -13.31
C GLY A 504 19.56 -38.96 -14.50
N PHE A 505 19.49 -40.27 -14.25
CA PHE A 505 19.51 -41.29 -15.31
C PHE A 505 18.15 -41.96 -15.50
N TYR A 506 17.59 -42.51 -14.42
CA TYR A 506 16.29 -43.17 -14.41
C TYR A 506 15.29 -42.40 -13.56
N GLY A 507 14.02 -42.41 -13.95
CA GLY A 507 12.90 -42.10 -13.05
C GLY A 507 12.15 -43.39 -12.73
N VAL A 508 11.73 -43.56 -11.47
CA VAL A 508 10.96 -44.75 -11.04
C VAL A 508 9.70 -44.28 -10.36
N TYR A 509 8.55 -44.70 -10.87
CA TYR A 509 7.23 -44.19 -10.48
C TYR A 509 6.34 -45.31 -9.99
N TRP A 510 5.83 -45.18 -8.77
CA TRP A 510 4.96 -46.20 -8.21
C TRP A 510 3.61 -46.28 -8.91
N SER A 511 3.12 -47.51 -9.08
CA SER A 511 1.70 -47.79 -9.28
C SER A 511 1.10 -48.39 -8.00
N SER A 512 -0.23 -48.36 -7.91
CA SER A 512 -1.00 -49.06 -6.87
C SER A 512 -1.10 -50.58 -7.11
N SER A 513 -0.66 -51.09 -8.26
CA SER A 513 -0.82 -52.49 -8.64
C SER A 513 0.24 -53.40 -7.99
N LEU A 514 -0.23 -54.53 -7.48
CA LEU A 514 0.59 -55.52 -6.78
C LEU A 514 1.07 -56.63 -7.72
N PHE A 515 2.24 -57.19 -7.41
CA PHE A 515 2.74 -58.42 -8.03
C PHE A 515 3.47 -59.27 -6.99
N ASP A 516 2.78 -60.28 -6.43
CA ASP A 516 3.30 -61.13 -5.35
C ASP A 516 3.85 -60.30 -4.16
N ILE A 517 5.13 -60.42 -3.82
CA ILE A 517 5.80 -59.63 -2.78
C ILE A 517 6.32 -58.26 -3.27
N TYR A 518 6.20 -57.99 -4.58
CA TYR A 518 6.59 -56.74 -5.23
C TYR A 518 5.38 -55.86 -5.53
N SER A 519 5.66 -54.65 -6.03
CA SER A 519 4.67 -53.78 -6.67
C SER A 519 5.16 -53.31 -8.03
N LYS A 520 4.22 -52.91 -8.88
CA LYS A 520 4.51 -52.42 -10.22
C LYS A 520 5.00 -50.98 -10.18
N ALA A 521 5.97 -50.67 -11.03
CA ALA A 521 6.51 -49.34 -11.20
C ALA A 521 6.86 -49.07 -12.66
N LEU A 522 6.66 -47.83 -13.09
CA LEU A 522 7.13 -47.34 -14.38
C LEU A 522 8.57 -46.85 -14.23
N TYR A 523 9.46 -47.41 -15.06
CA TYR A 523 10.84 -46.98 -15.20
C TYR A 523 10.96 -46.16 -16.47
N ILE A 524 11.52 -44.96 -16.35
CA ILE A 524 11.75 -44.04 -17.48
C ILE A 524 13.22 -43.70 -17.60
N SER A 525 13.71 -43.52 -18.82
CA SER A 525 15.13 -43.33 -19.14
C SER A 525 15.31 -42.53 -20.42
N GLY A 526 16.53 -42.07 -20.73
CA GLY A 526 16.78 -41.31 -21.97
C GLY A 526 16.46 -42.08 -23.25
N THR A 527 16.27 -43.40 -23.15
CA THR A 527 15.98 -44.29 -24.27
C THR A 527 14.54 -44.83 -24.24
N GLY A 528 13.67 -44.27 -23.39
CA GLY A 528 12.27 -44.66 -23.25
C GLY A 528 11.93 -45.28 -21.89
N GLY A 529 10.68 -45.73 -21.75
CA GLY A 529 10.15 -46.28 -20.50
C GLY A 529 9.54 -47.68 -20.63
N PHE A 530 9.45 -48.37 -19.50
CA PHE A 530 8.86 -49.71 -19.36
C PHE A 530 8.30 -49.95 -17.95
N ILE A 531 7.30 -50.82 -17.82
CA ILE A 531 6.80 -51.27 -16.52
C ILE A 531 7.60 -52.48 -16.03
N SER A 532 7.99 -52.47 -14.76
CA SER A 532 8.63 -53.61 -14.10
C SER A 532 8.21 -53.72 -12.64
N ASN A 533 8.70 -54.76 -11.97
CA ASN A 533 8.47 -54.99 -10.55
C ASN A 533 9.55 -54.25 -9.74
N ASN A 534 9.18 -53.68 -8.60
CA ASN A 534 10.11 -53.08 -7.66
C ASN A 534 9.79 -53.54 -6.24
N SER A 535 10.81 -53.66 -5.40
CA SER A 535 10.65 -54.01 -3.98
C SER A 535 9.82 -52.95 -3.28
N ARG A 536 8.85 -53.37 -2.46
CA ARG A 536 8.02 -52.42 -1.68
C ARG A 536 8.83 -51.68 -0.62
N ALA A 537 10.00 -52.20 -0.25
CA ALA A 537 10.96 -51.50 0.60
C ALA A 537 11.76 -50.41 -0.15
N SER A 538 11.80 -50.41 -1.49
CA SER A 538 12.45 -49.34 -2.26
C SER A 538 11.70 -48.02 -2.12
N GLY A 539 12.41 -46.91 -2.25
CA GLY A 539 11.81 -45.58 -2.35
C GLY A 539 11.68 -45.15 -3.81
N ALA A 540 10.48 -44.89 -4.30
CA ALA A 540 10.26 -44.42 -5.66
C ALA A 540 9.35 -43.17 -5.69
N SER A 541 9.40 -42.44 -6.80
CA SER A 541 8.60 -41.24 -6.97
C SER A 541 7.10 -41.57 -7.04
N VAL A 542 6.29 -40.63 -6.57
CA VAL A 542 4.83 -40.70 -6.70
C VAL A 542 4.34 -39.55 -7.57
N ARG A 543 3.56 -39.91 -8.59
CA ARG A 543 2.88 -39.00 -9.49
C ARG A 543 1.39 -39.37 -9.46
N CYS A 544 0.56 -38.49 -8.92
CA CYS A 544 -0.84 -38.82 -8.70
C CYS A 544 -1.71 -38.51 -9.91
N ILE A 545 -2.75 -39.32 -10.10
CA ILE A 545 -3.80 -39.19 -11.11
C ILE A 545 -5.10 -38.76 -10.42
N LYS A 546 -5.90 -37.90 -11.06
CA LYS A 546 -7.19 -37.43 -10.56
C LYS A 546 -8.25 -38.50 -10.80
N GLU A 547 -9.15 -38.67 -9.84
CA GLU A 547 -10.34 -39.54 -9.99
C GLU A 547 -11.47 -38.90 -10.78
#